data_AF-A0A321LPR6-F1
#
_entry.id   AF-A0A321LPR6-F1
#
_cell.length_a   1.000
_cell.length_b   1.000
_cell.length_c   1.000
_cell.angle_alpha   90.00
_cell.angle_beta   90.00
_cell.angle_gamma   90.00
#
_symmetry.space_group_name_H-M   'P 1'
#
loop_
_entity.id
_entity.type
_entity.pdbx_description
1 polymer ?
#
loop_
_entity_poly.entity_id
_entity_poly.type
_entity_poly.pdbx_seq_one_letter_code
_entity_poly.pdbx_strand_id
1 'polypeptide(L)'
;MGEIVRVSPRVAEYVNFFSGGFKTMSTQQPNHFDLHGHGTHIVYDTTSFTGKPQFTYTTGGHSQSFTGDEIRTQDSEIGTLVTVTIFKTVDTGSTTLTLLVPHVNLVNNKSHIKTEGIITVHHFFASNPGLIKGQLETYQTIALQGTAALLEF
;
A
#
# COMPACT_ATOMS: atom_id res chain seq x y z
N MET A 1 -10.98 -53.41 -9.40
CA MET A 1 -11.53 -52.72 -8.23
C MET A 1 -11.10 -51.26 -8.35
N GLY A 2 -12.00 -50.40 -8.80
CA GLY A 2 -11.72 -48.99 -9.06
C GLY A 2 -12.98 -48.20 -8.77
N GLU A 3 -12.90 -47.35 -7.75
CA GLU A 3 -14.01 -46.61 -7.16
C GLU A 3 -14.41 -45.42 -8.05
N ILE A 4 -15.69 -45.35 -8.42
CA ILE A 4 -16.25 -44.17 -9.12
C ILE A 4 -16.47 -43.10 -8.06
N VAL A 5 -15.55 -42.14 -7.97
CA VAL A 5 -15.72 -40.94 -7.15
C VAL A 5 -16.83 -40.09 -7.79
N ARG A 6 -18.01 -40.09 -7.18
CA ARG A 6 -19.11 -39.18 -7.55
C ARG A 6 -18.72 -37.77 -7.14
N VAL A 7 -18.36 -36.94 -8.12
CA VAL A 7 -18.13 -35.51 -7.91
C VAL A 7 -19.47 -34.84 -7.61
N SER A 8 -19.53 -34.07 -6.52
CA SER A 8 -20.72 -33.33 -6.08
C SER A 8 -21.24 -32.38 -7.18
N PRO A 9 -22.57 -32.19 -7.32
CA PRO A 9 -23.16 -31.42 -8.42
C PRO A 9 -22.78 -29.92 -8.46
N ARG A 10 -22.17 -29.39 -7.39
CA ARG A 10 -21.85 -27.96 -7.26
C ARG A 10 -20.54 -27.53 -7.93
N VAL A 11 -19.76 -28.45 -8.50
CA VAL A 11 -18.49 -28.12 -9.20
C VAL A 11 -18.68 -28.06 -10.73
N ALA A 12 -19.78 -28.60 -11.25
CA ALA A 12 -20.05 -28.66 -12.70
C ALA A 12 -20.62 -27.36 -13.29
N GLU A 13 -21.02 -26.39 -12.47
CA GLU A 13 -21.55 -25.10 -12.94
C GLU A 13 -20.46 -24.12 -13.42
N TYR A 14 -19.17 -24.43 -13.24
CA TYR A 14 -18.09 -23.53 -13.66
C TYR A 14 -17.48 -23.82 -15.03
N VAL A 15 -17.78 -24.95 -15.67
CA VAL A 15 -16.99 -25.41 -16.84
C VAL A 15 -17.75 -25.41 -18.16
N ASN A 16 -19.08 -25.24 -18.20
CA ASN A 16 -19.87 -25.44 -19.44
C ASN A 16 -20.75 -24.26 -19.89
N PHE A 17 -20.31 -23.02 -19.73
CA PHE A 17 -20.93 -21.88 -20.45
C PHE A 17 -19.93 -21.20 -21.39
N PHE A 18 -19.56 -21.91 -22.45
CA PHE A 18 -18.82 -21.40 -23.61
C PHE A 18 -19.79 -20.79 -24.63
N SER A 19 -19.61 -19.51 -25.03
CA SER A 19 -19.69 -19.03 -26.45
C SER A 19 -19.69 -17.49 -26.60
N GLY A 20 -19.79 -16.71 -25.53
CA GLY A 20 -19.57 -15.25 -25.56
C GLY A 20 -18.18 -14.96 -25.03
N GLY A 21 -17.33 -14.29 -25.80
CA GLY A 21 -15.94 -14.02 -25.42
C GLY A 21 -15.81 -13.62 -23.96
N PHE A 22 -15.00 -14.34 -23.20
CA PHE A 22 -14.55 -13.87 -21.90
C PHE A 22 -13.80 -12.56 -22.20
N LYS A 23 -14.50 -11.43 -22.09
CA LYS A 23 -13.84 -10.19 -21.74
C LYS A 23 -13.21 -10.54 -20.41
N THR A 24 -11.91 -10.85 -20.42
CA THR A 24 -11.13 -10.91 -19.19
C THR A 24 -11.56 -9.68 -18.43
N MET A 25 -12.29 -9.88 -17.32
CA MET A 25 -12.50 -8.78 -16.39
C MET A 25 -11.09 -8.52 -15.89
N SER A 26 -10.39 -7.63 -16.59
CA SER A 26 -9.20 -6.99 -16.05
C SER A 26 -9.64 -6.53 -14.68
N THR A 27 -9.12 -7.20 -13.64
CA THR A 27 -9.31 -6.75 -12.27
C THR A 27 -8.62 -5.40 -12.23
N GLN A 28 -9.40 -4.35 -12.43
CA GLN A 28 -8.93 -2.99 -12.41
C GLN A 28 -8.34 -2.75 -11.04
N GLN A 29 -7.02 -2.66 -10.98
CA GLN A 29 -6.31 -2.32 -9.77
C GLN A 29 -6.34 -0.81 -9.57
N PRO A 30 -6.52 -0.33 -8.34
CA PRO A 30 -6.39 1.09 -8.08
C PRO A 30 -4.96 1.57 -8.37
N ASN A 31 -4.87 2.78 -8.91
CA ASN A 31 -3.61 3.51 -9.07
C ASN A 31 -3.60 4.85 -8.31
N HIS A 32 -4.70 5.18 -7.63
CA HIS A 32 -4.86 6.39 -6.82
C HIS A 32 -5.44 6.04 -5.45
N PHE A 33 -4.83 6.59 -4.40
CA PHE A 33 -5.23 6.40 -3.02
C PHE A 33 -5.30 7.76 -2.31
N ASP A 34 -6.49 8.13 -1.83
CA ASP A 34 -6.74 9.35 -1.05
C ASP A 34 -7.23 8.93 0.35
N LEU A 35 -6.39 9.13 1.36
CA LEU A 35 -6.51 8.54 2.69
C LEU A 35 -6.33 9.57 3.79
N HIS A 36 -7.18 9.53 4.81
CA HIS A 36 -7.13 10.45 5.95
C HIS A 36 -7.33 9.73 7.29
N GLY A 37 -6.80 10.32 8.36
CA GLY A 37 -6.97 9.83 9.73
C GLY A 37 -6.07 10.58 10.71
N HIS A 38 -6.53 10.82 11.94
CA HIS A 38 -5.74 11.45 13.01
C HIS A 38 -5.01 12.76 12.62
N GLY A 39 -5.66 13.63 11.83
CA GLY A 39 -5.06 14.88 11.36
C GLY A 39 -3.99 14.71 10.27
N THR A 40 -3.85 13.49 9.74
CA THR A 40 -3.02 13.13 8.60
C THR A 40 -3.86 12.99 7.34
N HIS A 41 -3.33 13.44 6.21
CA HIS A 41 -3.84 13.20 4.86
C HIS A 41 -2.71 12.67 3.98
N ILE A 42 -2.94 11.57 3.28
CA ILE A 42 -2.01 10.92 2.37
C ILE A 42 -2.68 10.78 1.00
N VAL A 43 -1.99 11.26 -0.03
CA VAL A 43 -2.33 10.96 -1.43
C VAL A 43 -1.19 10.16 -2.03
N TYR A 44 -1.50 8.99 -2.56
CA TYR A 44 -0.52 8.14 -3.23
C TYR A 44 -1.03 7.72 -4.60
N ASP A 45 -0.24 8.01 -5.62
CA ASP A 45 -0.44 7.56 -6.99
C ASP A 45 0.66 6.58 -7.38
N THR A 46 0.29 5.41 -7.91
CA THR A 46 1.25 4.38 -8.32
C THR A 46 2.02 4.77 -9.58
N THR A 47 1.48 5.74 -10.33
CA THR A 47 2.07 6.33 -11.54
C THR A 47 1.55 7.75 -11.72
N SER A 48 2.11 8.49 -12.68
CA SER A 48 1.68 9.83 -13.06
C SER A 48 1.79 9.99 -14.57
N PHE A 49 1.47 11.17 -15.10
CA PHE A 49 1.73 11.51 -16.50
C PHE A 49 3.21 11.34 -16.91
N THR A 50 4.13 11.42 -15.94
CA THR A 50 5.56 11.18 -16.16
C THR A 50 6.00 9.72 -16.00
N GLY A 51 5.06 8.80 -15.75
CA GLY A 51 5.32 7.39 -15.50
C GLY A 51 5.93 7.08 -14.14
N LYS A 52 6.02 8.08 -13.24
CA LYS A 52 6.61 7.94 -11.90
C LYS A 52 5.54 8.00 -10.81
N PRO A 53 5.66 7.21 -9.73
CA PRO A 53 4.77 7.31 -8.58
C PRO A 53 4.92 8.68 -7.90
N GLN A 54 3.83 9.10 -7.25
CA GLN A 54 3.77 10.33 -6.46
C GLN A 54 3.18 10.03 -5.09
N PHE A 55 3.75 10.60 -4.03
CA PHE A 55 3.27 10.42 -2.67
C PHE A 55 3.29 11.77 -1.97
N THR A 56 2.16 12.18 -1.39
CA THR A 56 2.07 13.40 -0.59
C THR A 56 1.59 13.04 0.81
N TYR A 57 2.32 13.51 1.81
CA TYR A 57 2.01 13.37 3.22
C TYR A 57 1.76 14.75 3.82
N THR A 58 0.56 14.96 4.37
CA THR A 58 0.20 16.20 5.04
C THR A 58 -0.19 15.91 6.49
N THR A 59 0.43 16.60 7.44
CA THR A 59 0.14 16.49 8.87
C THR A 59 0.36 17.83 9.57
N GLY A 60 -0.52 18.20 10.50
CA GLY A 60 -0.37 19.43 11.28
C GLY A 60 -0.24 20.72 10.45
N GLY A 61 -0.81 20.75 9.23
CA GLY A 61 -0.70 21.88 8.29
C GLY A 61 0.59 21.92 7.46
N HIS A 62 1.49 20.94 7.62
CA HIS A 62 2.71 20.79 6.83
C HIS A 62 2.56 19.67 5.80
N SER A 63 3.01 19.92 4.57
CA SER A 63 2.94 18.96 3.47
C SER A 63 4.33 18.64 2.93
N GLN A 64 4.60 17.36 2.67
CA GLN A 64 5.81 16.85 2.04
C GLN A 64 5.41 15.96 0.85
N SER A 65 6.08 16.14 -0.28
CA SER A 65 5.84 15.36 -1.51
C SER A 65 7.10 14.62 -1.93
N PHE A 66 6.89 13.41 -2.45
CA PHE A 66 7.93 12.48 -2.89
C PHE A 66 7.57 11.96 -4.28
N THR A 67 8.58 11.68 -5.09
CA THR A 67 8.39 11.19 -6.46
C THR A 67 9.42 10.12 -6.84
N GLY A 68 9.01 9.16 -7.69
CA GLY A 68 9.93 8.17 -8.25
C GLY A 68 10.71 7.42 -7.16
N ASP A 69 12.05 7.48 -7.23
CA ASP A 69 12.96 6.71 -6.38
C ASP A 69 12.96 7.12 -4.90
N GLU A 70 12.32 8.25 -4.55
CA GLU A 70 12.07 8.64 -3.17
C GLU A 70 11.03 7.73 -2.48
N ILE A 71 10.23 7.02 -3.29
CA ILE A 71 9.15 6.13 -2.89
C ILE A 71 9.62 4.68 -3.09
N ARG A 72 9.75 3.94 -2.00
CA ARG A 72 10.17 2.53 -2.01
C ARG A 72 8.96 1.64 -1.81
N THR A 73 8.76 0.65 -2.67
CA THR A 73 7.65 -0.31 -2.54
C THR A 73 8.17 -1.71 -2.24
N GLN A 74 7.41 -2.47 -1.44
CA GLN A 74 7.68 -3.86 -1.15
C GLN A 74 6.37 -4.63 -1.03
N ASP A 75 6.19 -5.67 -1.84
CA ASP A 75 5.02 -6.54 -1.75
C ASP A 75 5.07 -7.43 -0.50
N SER A 76 3.90 -7.73 0.05
CA SER A 76 3.72 -8.56 1.24
C SER A 76 2.38 -9.31 1.18
N GLU A 77 2.18 -10.27 2.09
CA GLU A 77 0.93 -11.03 2.19
C GLU A 77 -0.29 -10.16 2.52
N ILE A 78 -0.07 -8.98 3.10
CA ILE A 78 -1.12 -8.04 3.54
C ILE A 78 -1.31 -6.85 2.58
N GLY A 79 -0.65 -6.86 1.42
CA GLY A 79 -0.65 -5.77 0.45
C GLY A 79 0.75 -5.24 0.15
N THR A 80 0.85 -4.07 -0.45
CA THR A 80 2.13 -3.43 -0.77
C THR A 80 2.49 -2.40 0.30
N LEU A 81 3.70 -2.48 0.84
CA LEU A 81 4.28 -1.48 1.74
C LEU A 81 4.90 -0.36 0.91
N VAL A 82 4.40 0.87 1.04
CA VAL A 82 4.88 2.05 0.32
C VAL A 82 5.58 2.99 1.30
N THR A 83 6.88 3.15 1.17
CA THR A 83 7.73 3.80 2.19
C THR A 83 8.43 5.04 1.64
N VAL A 84 8.33 6.14 2.39
CA VAL A 84 9.06 7.39 2.16
C VAL A 84 9.85 7.80 3.41
N THR A 85 10.91 8.58 3.25
CA THR A 85 11.68 9.13 4.37
C THR A 85 11.24 10.56 4.64
N ILE A 86 10.51 10.79 5.74
CA ILE A 86 9.90 12.09 6.08
C ILE A 86 10.82 12.98 6.94
N PHE A 87 11.88 12.40 7.50
CA PHE A 87 12.90 13.12 8.24
C PHE A 87 14.21 12.34 8.21
N LYS A 88 15.34 13.03 8.05
CA LYS A 88 16.68 12.41 8.09
C LYS A 88 17.67 13.36 8.74
N THR A 89 18.43 12.87 9.70
CA THR A 89 19.61 13.56 10.24
C THR A 89 20.84 12.72 9.94
N VAL A 90 21.97 13.37 9.66
CA VAL A 90 23.21 12.67 9.31
C VAL A 90 23.74 11.85 10.50
N ASP A 91 23.53 12.32 11.72
CA ASP A 91 24.19 11.75 12.91
C ASP A 91 23.28 10.93 13.83
N THR A 92 21.96 11.16 13.79
CA THR A 92 21.04 10.69 14.86
C THR A 92 19.90 9.79 14.39
N GLY A 93 19.79 9.54 13.08
CA GLY A 93 18.83 8.57 12.53
C GLY A 93 17.92 9.12 11.44
N SER A 94 16.80 8.45 11.24
CA SER A 94 15.80 8.85 10.25
C SER A 94 14.40 8.46 10.69
N THR A 95 13.39 9.15 10.16
CA THR A 95 12.00 8.78 10.31
C THR A 95 11.43 8.44 8.94
N THR A 96 10.82 7.28 8.84
CA THR A 96 10.09 6.84 7.64
C THR A 96 8.60 6.77 7.92
N LEU A 97 7.80 7.04 6.89
CA LEU A 97 6.39 6.70 6.85
C LEU A 97 6.22 5.56 5.86
N THR A 98 5.62 4.46 6.31
CA THR A 98 5.20 3.34 5.49
C THR A 98 3.68 3.28 5.45
N LEU A 99 3.10 3.46 4.28
CA LEU A 99 1.68 3.20 4.02
C LEU A 99 1.50 1.72 3.66
N LEU A 100 0.59 1.03 4.36
CA LEU A 100 0.10 -0.26 3.91
C LEU A 100 -0.97 -0.04 2.83
N VAL A 101 -0.73 -0.51 1.62
CA VAL A 101 -1.69 -0.44 0.51
C VAL A 101 -2.33 -1.82 0.34
N PRO A 102 -3.60 -2.01 0.72
CA PRO A 102 -4.23 -3.32 0.61
C PRO A 102 -4.51 -3.70 -0.85
N HIS A 103 -4.64 -4.99 -1.13
CA HIS A 103 -5.21 -5.46 -2.39
C HIS A 103 -6.71 -5.10 -2.45
N VAL A 104 -7.13 -4.39 -3.51
CA VAL A 104 -8.51 -3.91 -3.64
C VAL A 104 -9.13 -4.38 -4.94
N ASN A 105 -10.28 -5.03 -4.85
CA ASN A 105 -11.14 -5.25 -6.01
C ASN A 105 -12.09 -4.06 -6.12
N LEU A 106 -11.95 -3.26 -7.20
CA LEU A 106 -12.76 -2.07 -7.39
C LEU A 106 -14.20 -2.39 -7.81
N VAL A 107 -15.13 -1.56 -7.36
CA VAL A 107 -16.53 -1.54 -7.82
C VAL A 107 -16.77 -0.20 -8.52
N ASN A 108 -16.99 -0.21 -9.82
CA ASN A 108 -17.10 1.02 -10.63
C ASN A 108 -15.87 1.95 -10.48
N ASN A 109 -14.67 1.39 -10.63
CA ASN A 109 -13.37 2.08 -10.59
C ASN A 109 -13.02 2.73 -9.23
N LYS A 110 -13.80 2.48 -8.17
CA LYS A 110 -13.59 3.12 -6.86
C LYS A 110 -14.00 2.19 -5.73
N SER A 111 -13.34 2.26 -4.57
CA SER A 111 -13.76 1.52 -3.37
C SER A 111 -13.28 2.20 -2.10
N HIS A 112 -14.15 2.24 -1.09
CA HIS A 112 -13.75 2.69 0.24
C HIS A 112 -12.84 1.65 0.88
N ILE A 113 -11.75 2.11 1.49
CA ILE A 113 -10.80 1.25 2.18
C ILE A 113 -10.44 1.79 3.55
N LYS A 114 -9.98 0.89 4.41
CA LYS A 114 -9.33 1.17 5.68
C LYS A 114 -7.96 0.51 5.67
N THR A 115 -6.97 1.20 6.21
CA THR A 115 -5.59 0.71 6.24
C THR A 115 -4.80 1.40 7.35
N GLU A 116 -3.51 1.10 7.45
CA GLU A 116 -2.60 1.65 8.43
C GLU A 116 -1.44 2.39 7.75
N GLY A 117 -1.08 3.54 8.32
CA GLY A 117 0.25 4.13 8.15
C GLY A 117 1.13 3.77 9.34
N ILE A 118 2.42 3.54 9.12
CA ILE A 118 3.40 3.22 10.16
C ILE A 118 4.50 4.27 10.10
N ILE A 119 4.62 5.05 11.16
CA ILE A 119 5.77 5.92 11.39
C ILE A 119 6.83 5.09 12.11
N THR A 120 8.01 5.00 11.51
CA THR A 120 9.17 4.31 12.09
C THR A 120 10.28 5.31 12.33
N VAL A 121 10.72 5.44 13.58
CA VAL A 121 11.93 6.18 13.93
C VAL A 121 13.08 5.20 14.05
N HIS A 122 14.08 5.34 13.18
CA HIS A 122 15.31 4.56 13.17
C HIS A 122 16.34 5.27 14.03
N HIS A 123 16.61 4.75 15.22
CA HIS A 123 17.58 5.32 16.15
C HIS A 123 18.99 4.90 15.74
N PHE A 124 19.85 5.89 15.48
CA PHE A 124 21.24 5.66 15.12
C PHE A 124 22.14 6.64 15.87
N PHE A 125 23.34 6.20 16.23
CA PHE A 125 24.35 7.08 16.81
C PHE A 125 25.71 6.77 16.19
N ALA A 126 26.11 7.58 15.21
CA ALA A 126 27.25 7.29 14.34
C ALA A 126 28.57 7.07 15.09
N SER A 127 28.83 7.85 16.15
CA SER A 127 30.08 7.82 16.88
C SER A 127 30.23 6.64 17.84
N ASN A 128 29.13 6.00 18.24
CA ASN A 128 29.17 4.81 19.09
C ASN A 128 27.88 3.99 18.94
N PRO A 129 27.80 3.10 17.93
CA PRO A 129 26.61 2.28 17.68
C PRO A 129 26.19 1.42 18.87
N GLY A 130 27.11 1.12 19.79
CA GLY A 130 26.85 0.30 20.98
C GLY A 130 26.17 1.04 22.13
N LEU A 131 25.93 2.36 22.04
CA LEU A 131 25.23 3.13 23.08
C LEU A 131 23.73 2.83 23.14
N ILE A 132 23.12 2.53 21.99
CA ILE A 132 21.71 2.17 21.93
C ILE A 132 21.62 0.67 22.23
N LYS A 133 20.92 0.30 23.31
CA LYS A 133 20.70 -1.09 23.72
C LYS A 133 19.24 -1.46 23.47
N GLY A 134 19.01 -2.67 22.95
CA GLY A 134 17.67 -3.19 22.69
C GLY A 134 17.16 -2.80 21.30
N GLN A 135 15.89 -2.44 21.24
CA GLN A 135 15.17 -2.11 20.00
C GLN A 135 15.71 -0.80 19.39
N LEU A 136 16.04 -0.82 18.09
CA LEU A 136 16.60 0.33 17.37
C LEU A 136 15.53 1.14 16.63
N GLU A 137 14.33 0.59 16.50
CA GLU A 137 13.21 1.22 15.81
C GLU A 137 12.04 1.44 16.76
N THR A 138 11.46 2.63 16.79
CA THR A 138 10.16 2.83 17.44
C THR A 138 9.06 3.01 16.39
N TYR A 139 7.88 2.48 16.70
CA TYR A 139 6.76 2.43 15.76
C TYR A 139 5.54 3.16 16.33
N GLN A 140 4.87 3.95 15.48
CA GLN A 140 3.55 4.49 15.74
C GLN A 140 2.65 4.21 14.54
N THR A 141 1.48 3.65 14.78
CA THR A 141 0.48 3.42 13.73
C THR A 141 -0.49 4.59 13.61
N ILE A 142 -0.98 4.81 12.40
CA ILE A 142 -2.01 5.79 12.07
C ILE A 142 -3.11 5.01 11.36
N ALA A 143 -4.26 4.88 12.00
CA ALA A 143 -5.43 4.32 11.36
C ALA A 143 -5.91 5.29 10.27
N LEU A 144 -6.01 4.79 9.04
CA LEU A 144 -6.37 5.55 7.86
C LEU A 144 -7.62 4.96 7.22
N GLN A 145 -8.44 5.83 6.63
CA GLN A 145 -9.57 5.45 5.81
C GLN A 145 -9.68 6.40 4.63
N GLY A 146 -10.33 5.96 3.56
CA GLY A 146 -10.51 6.79 2.39
C GLY A 146 -10.86 5.99 1.17
N THR A 147 -10.26 6.31 0.04
CA THR A 147 -10.64 5.69 -1.23
C THR A 147 -9.44 5.19 -2.01
N ALA A 148 -9.56 3.98 -2.56
CA ALA A 148 -8.78 3.51 -3.68
C ALA A 148 -9.58 3.70 -5.00
N ALA A 149 -8.94 4.22 -6.04
CA ALA A 149 -9.56 4.46 -7.34
C ALA A 149 -8.63 4.10 -8.49
N LEU A 150 -9.23 3.79 -9.64
CA LEU A 150 -8.53 3.75 -10.93
C LEU A 150 -8.78 5.07 -11.67
N LEU A 151 -7.71 5.83 -11.90
CA LEU A 151 -7.68 7.04 -12.72
C LEU A 151 -7.02 6.74 -14.07
N GLU A 152 -7.53 7.36 -15.14
CA GLU A 152 -6.94 7.32 -16.48
C GLU A 152 -6.01 8.54 -16.64
N PHE A 153 -4.79 8.33 -17.16
CA PHE A 153 -3.77 9.36 -17.36
C PHE A 153 -3.34 9.46 -18.82
#